data_AF-A0A0B1RWK0-F1
#
_entry.id   AF-A0A0B1RWK0-F1
#
_cell.length_a   1.000
_cell.length_b   1.000
_cell.length_c   1.000
_cell.angle_alpha   90.00
_cell.angle_beta   90.00
_cell.angle_gamma   90.00
#
_symmetry.space_group_name_H-M   'P 1'
#
loop_
_entity.id
_entity.type
_entity.pdbx_description
1 polymer ?
#
loop_
_entity_poly.entity_id
_entity_poly.type
_entity_poly.pdbx_seq_one_letter_code
_entity_poly.pdbx_strand_id
1 'polypeptide(L)'
;MASGVALPASSTQQRRPAYRSNEGARIHKVKEAHQCLESGEHDDFKQDIEYILSTMRGDASANIKCLSTLSLARKCVSPEFRQFIRSEGMMSSVFKGLAEAANNQNLALCASTVIYLMSRDFISIPVDAHSLRLLSQLLRIEKLDQNEEQKKYASLVWEVFTNYIERMESLGKKIVFLLTEQQLTPSSLILEALVFILARSTDENVKTEMLNLGILQYIVGKVEKIVLRLLHDKLSEPDTIQQLVVLERCFRILESCTLFHKKNQAFLISHRGSLLIQMCGK
;
A
#
# COMPACT_ATOMS: atom_id res chain seq x y z
N MET A 1 76.74 76.10 -41.49
CA MET A 1 76.99 74.93 -42.37
C MET A 1 75.83 73.96 -42.25
N ALA A 2 75.69 73.06 -43.23
CA ALA A 2 74.79 71.90 -43.36
C ALA A 2 74.08 71.40 -42.06
N SER A 3 72.76 71.21 -42.04
CA SER A 3 71.96 70.11 -42.66
C SER A 3 72.09 68.75 -41.94
N GLY A 4 70.96 68.14 -41.58
CA GLY A 4 70.91 66.76 -41.04
C GLY A 4 69.49 66.34 -40.63
N VAL A 5 68.89 65.41 -41.38
CA VAL A 5 67.52 64.87 -41.18
C VAL A 5 67.61 63.37 -40.90
N ALA A 6 66.83 62.84 -39.94
CA ALA A 6 66.33 61.44 -39.98
C ALA A 6 65.20 61.16 -38.95
N LEU A 7 64.14 60.50 -39.43
CA LEU A 7 63.13 59.71 -38.69
C LEU A 7 63.66 58.25 -38.52
N PRO A 8 62.97 57.26 -37.88
CA PRO A 8 61.54 57.13 -37.49
C PRO A 8 61.39 56.82 -35.96
N ALA A 9 60.34 56.23 -35.35
CA ALA A 9 59.16 55.51 -35.85
C ALA A 9 57.94 55.58 -34.89
N SER A 10 56.82 54.96 -35.29
CA SER A 10 55.52 54.94 -34.60
C SER A 10 55.26 53.69 -33.76
N SER A 11 54.57 53.83 -32.62
CA SER A 11 53.58 52.83 -32.18
C SER A 11 52.44 53.48 -31.37
N THR A 12 51.21 53.06 -31.66
CA THR A 12 49.98 53.78 -31.30
C THR A 12 49.46 53.36 -29.92
N GLN A 13 49.25 54.30 -29.00
CA GLN A 13 48.46 54.03 -27.79
C GLN A 13 46.97 53.89 -28.14
N GLN A 14 46.41 52.70 -27.98
CA GLN A 14 44.96 52.49 -27.97
C GLN A 14 44.47 51.90 -26.65
N ARG A 15 43.35 52.47 -26.18
CA ARG A 15 42.77 52.25 -24.86
C ARG A 15 42.20 50.83 -24.74
N ARG A 16 42.42 50.15 -23.61
CA ARG A 16 41.69 48.93 -23.24
C ARG A 16 40.29 49.30 -22.74
N PRO A 17 39.20 48.79 -23.34
CA PRO A 17 37.88 48.86 -22.73
C PRO A 17 37.73 47.72 -21.72
N ALA A 18 37.41 48.05 -20.47
CA ALA A 18 37.06 47.05 -19.45
C ALA A 18 35.62 46.58 -19.65
N TYR A 19 35.39 45.68 -20.62
CA TYR A 19 34.13 44.95 -20.71
C TYR A 19 34.02 43.98 -19.54
N ARG A 20 33.18 44.33 -18.57
CA ARG A 20 32.82 43.49 -17.44
C ARG A 20 31.77 42.49 -17.92
N SER A 21 32.21 41.39 -18.52
CA SER A 21 31.33 40.32 -19.01
C SER A 21 30.48 39.78 -17.86
N ASN A 22 29.19 40.08 -17.87
CA ASN A 22 28.21 39.52 -16.94
C ASN A 22 27.38 38.41 -17.62
N GLU A 23 28.00 37.70 -18.57
CA GLU A 23 27.49 36.49 -19.20
C GLU A 23 28.02 35.29 -18.39
N GLY A 24 27.14 34.61 -17.66
CA GLY A 24 27.55 33.55 -16.74
C GLY A 24 26.52 33.15 -15.67
N ALA A 25 25.38 33.85 -15.58
CA ALA A 25 24.24 33.44 -14.76
C ALA A 25 23.56 32.19 -15.35
N ARG A 26 24.17 31.03 -15.07
CA ARG A 26 23.76 29.65 -15.37
C ARG A 26 22.25 29.44 -15.55
N ILE A 27 21.83 29.15 -16.78
CA ILE A 27 20.60 28.39 -17.06
C ILE A 27 20.95 27.18 -17.95
N HIS A 28 21.73 26.25 -17.39
CA HIS A 28 21.95 24.92 -17.96
C HIS A 28 21.49 23.83 -16.97
N LYS A 29 20.17 23.80 -16.77
CA LYS A 29 19.40 22.61 -16.36
C LYS A 29 18.12 22.54 -17.19
N VAL A 30 18.30 22.45 -18.51
CA VAL A 30 17.21 21.97 -19.38
C VAL A 30 17.03 20.50 -19.03
N LYS A 31 15.87 20.13 -18.48
CA LYS A 31 15.52 18.74 -18.22
C LYS A 31 15.61 17.96 -19.53
N GLU A 32 16.22 16.77 -19.49
CA GLU A 32 16.21 15.89 -20.65
C GLU A 32 14.79 15.39 -20.94
N ALA A 33 14.51 14.98 -22.19
CA ALA A 33 13.16 14.58 -22.58
C ALA A 33 12.57 13.47 -21.68
N HIS A 34 13.39 12.52 -21.23
CA HIS A 34 12.98 11.48 -20.29
C HIS A 34 12.62 12.05 -18.90
N GLN A 35 13.35 13.06 -18.41
CA GLN A 35 13.11 13.74 -17.13
C GLN A 35 11.87 14.64 -17.19
N CYS A 36 11.54 15.17 -18.38
CA CYS A 36 10.27 15.87 -18.60
C CYS A 36 9.09 14.90 -18.58
N LEU A 37 9.22 13.71 -19.18
CA LEU A 37 8.18 12.67 -19.18
C LEU A 37 7.93 12.14 -17.77
N GLU A 38 8.98 11.73 -17.04
CA GLU A 38 8.90 11.24 -15.66
C GLU A 38 8.31 12.31 -14.71
N SER A 39 8.68 13.59 -14.91
CA SER A 39 8.08 14.71 -14.18
C SER A 39 6.60 14.90 -14.49
N GLY A 40 6.18 14.75 -15.76
CA GLY A 40 4.78 14.86 -16.16
C GLY A 40 3.93 13.71 -15.61
N GLU A 41 4.44 12.48 -15.66
CA GLU A 41 3.76 11.31 -15.09
C GLU A 41 3.58 11.44 -13.56
N HIS A 42 4.57 11.99 -12.85
CA HIS A 42 4.44 12.31 -11.43
C HIS A 42 3.40 13.42 -11.15
N ASP A 43 3.33 14.46 -11.99
CA ASP A 43 2.33 15.52 -11.85
C ASP A 43 0.90 14.98 -12.12
N ASP A 44 0.73 14.12 -13.13
CA ASP A 44 -0.53 13.41 -13.41
C ASP A 44 -0.94 12.51 -12.22
N PHE A 45 -0.02 11.68 -11.72
CA PHE A 45 -0.26 10.83 -10.55
C PHE A 45 -0.67 11.63 -9.32
N LYS A 46 -0.09 12.83 -9.13
CA LYS A 46 -0.41 13.73 -8.04
C LYS A 46 -1.82 14.30 -8.18
N GLN A 47 -2.17 14.80 -9.36
CA GLN A 47 -3.50 15.34 -9.62
C GLN A 47 -4.58 14.26 -9.43
N ASP A 48 -4.32 13.05 -9.93
CA ASP A 48 -5.19 11.88 -9.75
C ASP A 48 -5.43 11.52 -8.29
N ILE A 49 -4.37 11.39 -7.49
CA ILE A 49 -4.51 11.00 -6.08
C ILE A 49 -5.17 12.11 -5.26
N GLU A 50 -4.86 13.38 -5.49
CA GLU A 50 -5.50 14.52 -4.81
C GLU A 50 -7.01 14.57 -5.12
N TYR A 51 -7.41 14.33 -6.38
CA TYR A 51 -8.81 14.23 -6.78
C TYR A 51 -9.53 13.05 -6.10
N ILE A 52 -8.93 11.87 -6.07
CA ILE A 52 -9.53 10.69 -5.42
C ILE A 52 -9.64 10.89 -3.90
N LEU A 53 -8.58 11.40 -3.26
CA LEU A 53 -8.56 11.69 -1.81
C LEU A 53 -9.60 12.74 -1.42
N SER A 54 -9.78 13.80 -2.22
CA SER A 54 -10.81 14.82 -1.95
C SER A 54 -12.22 14.23 -2.05
N THR A 55 -12.46 13.36 -3.04
CA THR A 55 -13.75 12.66 -3.20
C THR A 55 -14.06 11.74 -2.02
N MET A 56 -13.07 11.00 -1.51
CA MET A 56 -13.27 10.11 -0.35
C MET A 56 -13.52 10.88 0.95
N ARG A 57 -12.88 12.04 1.13
CA ARG A 57 -13.02 12.89 2.33
C ARG A 57 -14.27 13.78 2.33
N GLY A 58 -14.81 14.14 1.17
CA GLY A 58 -16.01 14.97 1.05
C GLY A 58 -17.32 14.21 1.29
N ASP A 59 -18.44 14.93 1.21
CA ASP A 59 -19.81 14.41 1.40
C ASP A 59 -20.36 13.66 0.17
N ALA A 60 -19.47 13.05 -0.62
CA ALA A 60 -19.85 12.24 -1.77
C ALA A 60 -20.65 10.99 -1.33
N SER A 61 -21.61 10.57 -2.17
CA SER A 61 -22.39 9.36 -1.88
C SER A 61 -21.51 8.11 -1.79
N ALA A 62 -21.97 7.10 -1.04
CA ALA A 62 -21.23 5.85 -0.85
C ALA A 62 -20.76 5.25 -2.18
N ASN A 63 -21.62 5.25 -3.21
CA ASN A 63 -21.29 4.70 -4.52
C ASN A 63 -20.22 5.50 -5.27
N ILE A 64 -20.20 6.83 -5.13
CA ILE A 64 -19.10 7.66 -5.66
C ILE A 64 -17.80 7.33 -4.92
N LYS A 65 -17.83 7.23 -3.57
CA LYS A 65 -16.65 6.84 -2.78
C LYS A 65 -16.15 5.43 -3.16
N CYS A 66 -17.03 4.46 -3.41
CA CYS A 66 -16.66 3.13 -3.89
C CYS A 66 -15.96 3.18 -5.25
N LEU A 67 -16.53 3.90 -6.23
CA LEU A 67 -15.95 4.02 -7.57
C LEU A 67 -14.61 4.77 -7.56
N SER A 68 -14.47 5.83 -6.77
CA SER A 68 -13.17 6.51 -6.60
C SER A 68 -12.13 5.63 -5.92
N THR A 69 -12.52 4.83 -4.91
CA THR A 69 -11.62 3.87 -4.25
C THR A 69 -11.23 2.73 -5.19
N LEU A 70 -12.15 2.26 -6.05
CA LEU A 70 -11.86 1.28 -7.10
C LEU A 70 -10.93 1.85 -8.18
N SER A 71 -11.07 3.13 -8.54
CA SER A 71 -10.14 3.83 -9.44
C SER A 71 -8.72 3.90 -8.84
N LEU A 72 -8.62 4.20 -7.54
CA LEU A 72 -7.35 4.10 -6.80
C LEU A 72 -6.78 2.69 -6.83
N ALA A 73 -7.60 1.66 -6.61
CA ALA A 73 -7.17 0.26 -6.69
C ALA A 73 -6.62 -0.11 -8.08
N ARG A 74 -7.26 0.39 -9.16
CA ARG A 74 -6.77 0.24 -10.55
C ARG A 74 -5.42 0.92 -10.74
N LYS A 75 -5.21 2.15 -10.23
CA LYS A 75 -3.89 2.81 -10.28
C LYS A 75 -2.84 2.06 -9.46
N CYS A 76 -3.21 1.49 -8.30
CA CYS A 76 -2.34 0.63 -7.49
C CYS A 76 -1.92 -0.69 -8.18
N VAL A 77 -2.41 -1.02 -9.38
CA VAL A 77 -1.84 -2.11 -10.21
C VAL A 77 -0.41 -1.77 -10.68
N SER A 78 -0.14 -0.52 -11.04
CA SER A 78 1.19 -0.03 -11.44
C SER A 78 2.15 -0.02 -10.24
N PRO A 79 3.29 -0.74 -10.31
CA PRO A 79 4.35 -0.61 -9.30
C PRO A 79 4.89 0.81 -9.19
N GLU A 80 4.93 1.54 -10.31
CA GLU A 80 5.44 2.91 -10.42
C GLU A 80 4.56 3.88 -9.61
N PHE A 81 3.24 3.81 -9.79
CA PHE A 81 2.27 4.55 -8.98
C PHE A 81 2.37 4.18 -7.49
N ARG A 82 2.49 2.89 -7.14
CA ARG A 82 2.67 2.47 -5.74
C ARG A 82 3.98 3.00 -5.14
N GLN A 83 5.05 3.12 -5.92
CA GLN A 83 6.32 3.70 -5.50
C GLN A 83 6.16 5.21 -5.25
N PHE A 84 5.53 5.93 -6.18
CA PHE A 84 5.22 7.36 -6.06
C PHE A 84 4.42 7.70 -4.79
N ILE A 85 3.34 6.96 -4.49
CA ILE A 85 2.56 7.17 -3.25
C ILE A 85 3.44 7.03 -1.97
N ARG A 86 4.48 6.21 -2.00
CA ARG A 86 5.42 6.05 -0.88
C ARG A 86 6.49 7.14 -0.83
N SER A 87 7.08 7.53 -1.96
CA SER A 87 8.13 8.57 -1.98
C SER A 87 7.59 9.92 -1.52
N GLU A 88 6.36 10.25 -1.90
CA GLU A 88 5.66 11.48 -1.49
C GLU A 88 5.03 11.39 -0.08
N GLY A 89 5.21 10.28 0.66
CA GLY A 89 4.68 10.11 2.01
C GLY A 89 3.14 10.04 2.10
N MET A 90 2.45 9.86 0.98
CA MET A 90 0.99 9.99 0.88
C MET A 90 0.19 8.83 1.48
N MET A 91 0.83 7.74 1.90
CA MET A 91 0.15 6.60 2.56
C MET A 91 -0.72 7.02 3.76
N SER A 92 -0.25 7.96 4.59
CA SER A 92 -1.05 8.49 5.71
C SER A 92 -2.31 9.22 5.24
N SER A 93 -2.23 9.90 4.09
CA SER A 93 -3.37 10.58 3.45
C SER A 93 -4.35 9.58 2.84
N VAL A 94 -3.87 8.46 2.28
CA VAL A 94 -4.69 7.33 1.79
C VAL A 94 -5.46 6.70 2.94
N PHE A 95 -4.81 6.29 4.03
CA PHE A 95 -5.52 5.72 5.19
C PHE A 95 -6.55 6.68 5.79
N LYS A 96 -6.24 7.99 5.87
CA LYS A 96 -7.22 9.01 6.29
C LYS A 96 -8.43 9.10 5.36
N GLY A 97 -8.24 8.96 4.04
CA GLY A 97 -9.35 8.91 3.08
C GLY A 97 -10.19 7.63 3.20
N LEU A 98 -9.58 6.51 3.60
CA LEU A 98 -10.25 5.22 3.79
C LEU A 98 -10.79 5.00 5.21
N ALA A 99 -10.67 5.96 6.12
CA ALA A 99 -10.95 5.78 7.56
C ALA A 99 -12.39 5.33 7.86
N GLU A 100 -13.36 5.73 7.04
CA GLU A 100 -14.77 5.37 7.17
C GLU A 100 -15.17 4.15 6.31
N ALA A 101 -14.24 3.52 5.62
CA ALA A 101 -14.56 2.47 4.64
C ALA A 101 -15.32 1.28 5.23
N ALA A 102 -15.09 0.96 6.51
CA ALA A 102 -15.79 -0.11 7.21
C ALA A 102 -17.30 0.13 7.40
N ASN A 103 -17.80 1.36 7.19
CA ASN A 103 -19.22 1.70 7.34
C ASN A 103 -20.09 1.22 6.16
N ASN A 104 -19.48 0.80 5.04
CA ASN A 104 -20.18 0.28 3.87
C ASN A 104 -19.43 -0.93 3.29
N GLN A 105 -20.11 -2.05 3.07
CA GLN A 105 -19.47 -3.30 2.62
C GLN A 105 -18.73 -3.18 1.27
N ASN A 106 -19.28 -2.44 0.31
CA ASN A 106 -18.68 -2.25 -1.01
C ASN A 106 -17.43 -1.36 -0.92
N LEU A 107 -17.51 -0.28 -0.13
CA LEU A 107 -16.37 0.60 0.14
C LEU A 107 -15.27 -0.14 0.91
N ALA A 108 -15.64 -0.97 1.90
CA ALA A 108 -14.73 -1.82 2.65
C ALA A 108 -13.97 -2.81 1.75
N LEU A 109 -14.64 -3.38 0.74
CA LEU A 109 -14.00 -4.29 -0.23
C LEU A 109 -13.01 -3.54 -1.12
N CYS A 110 -13.40 -2.40 -1.69
CA CYS A 110 -12.51 -1.58 -2.50
C CYS A 110 -11.31 -1.05 -1.68
N ALA A 111 -11.53 -0.59 -0.44
CA ALA A 111 -10.48 -0.12 0.45
C ALA A 111 -9.49 -1.24 0.82
N SER A 112 -9.99 -2.44 1.10
CA SER A 112 -9.16 -3.61 1.40
C SER A 112 -8.31 -4.04 0.19
N THR A 113 -8.83 -3.83 -1.03
CA THR A 113 -8.10 -4.05 -2.29
C THR A 113 -6.93 -3.07 -2.41
N VAL A 114 -7.15 -1.76 -2.18
CA VAL A 114 -6.07 -0.76 -2.16
C VAL A 114 -5.00 -1.13 -1.12
N ILE A 115 -5.41 -1.43 0.11
CA ILE A 115 -4.50 -1.78 1.22
C ILE A 115 -3.68 -3.03 0.89
N TYR A 116 -4.33 -4.08 0.34
CA TYR A 116 -3.66 -5.28 -0.10
C TYR A 116 -2.63 -4.98 -1.20
N LEU A 117 -3.00 -4.25 -2.27
CA LEU A 117 -2.08 -3.96 -3.38
C LEU A 117 -0.86 -3.15 -2.90
N MET A 118 -1.08 -2.18 -2.02
CA MET A 118 0.00 -1.41 -1.38
C MET A 118 0.85 -2.25 -0.41
N SER A 119 0.37 -3.40 0.08
CA SER A 119 1.16 -4.27 0.98
C SER A 119 2.13 -5.19 0.24
N ARG A 120 1.95 -5.38 -1.07
CA ARG A 120 2.68 -6.42 -1.83
C ARG A 120 4.14 -6.09 -2.12
N ASP A 121 4.53 -4.81 -2.17
CA ASP A 121 5.92 -4.40 -2.46
C ASP A 121 6.88 -4.66 -1.29
N PHE A 122 8.19 -4.61 -1.55
CA PHE A 122 9.22 -4.90 -0.55
C PHE A 122 9.36 -3.84 0.55
N ILE A 123 9.03 -2.57 0.25
CA ILE A 123 8.99 -1.52 1.25
C ILE A 123 7.65 -1.60 1.98
N SER A 124 7.68 -1.89 3.28
CA SER A 124 6.47 -2.00 4.09
C SER A 124 5.66 -0.70 4.07
N ILE A 125 4.35 -0.83 4.20
CA ILE A 125 3.49 0.33 4.45
C ILE A 125 3.77 0.83 5.88
N PRO A 126 3.97 2.14 6.12
CA PRO A 126 3.92 2.69 7.46
C PRO A 126 2.46 2.65 7.96
N VAL A 127 2.19 1.90 9.03
CA VAL A 127 0.84 1.74 9.61
C VAL A 127 0.84 2.23 11.05
N ASP A 128 0.10 3.31 11.31
CA ASP A 128 -0.09 3.85 12.66
C ASP A 128 -1.30 3.23 13.38
N ALA A 129 -1.53 3.60 14.64
CA ALA A 129 -2.66 3.10 15.44
C ALA A 129 -4.05 3.42 14.83
N HIS A 130 -4.18 4.49 14.03
CA HIS A 130 -5.42 4.82 13.34
C HIS A 130 -5.64 3.92 12.12
N SER A 131 -4.58 3.69 11.35
CA SER A 131 -4.58 2.79 10.19
C SER A 131 -4.83 1.34 10.65
N LEU A 132 -4.18 0.88 11.72
CA LEU A 132 -4.46 -0.42 12.35
C LEU A 132 -5.91 -0.53 12.87
N ARG A 133 -6.52 0.56 13.35
CA ARG A 133 -7.93 0.55 13.76
C ARG A 133 -8.86 0.29 12.57
N LEU A 134 -8.60 0.93 11.42
CA LEU A 134 -9.30 0.62 10.17
C LEU A 134 -9.09 -0.85 9.78
N LEU A 135 -7.85 -1.38 9.84
CA LEU A 135 -7.61 -2.80 9.57
C LEU A 135 -8.39 -3.73 10.51
N SER A 136 -8.48 -3.40 11.81
CA SER A 136 -9.26 -4.13 12.82
C SER A 136 -10.77 -4.13 12.51
N GLN A 137 -11.30 -3.04 11.93
CA GLN A 137 -12.70 -2.96 11.51
C GLN A 137 -12.95 -3.77 10.24
N LEU A 138 -12.12 -3.59 9.20
CA LEU A 138 -12.21 -4.33 7.92
C LEU A 138 -12.05 -5.84 8.12
N LEU A 139 -11.14 -6.27 9.02
CA LEU A 139 -10.93 -7.68 9.38
C LEU A 139 -12.21 -8.40 9.82
N ARG A 140 -13.16 -7.69 10.46
CA ARG A 140 -14.39 -8.27 11.02
C ARG A 140 -15.48 -8.51 9.97
N ILE A 141 -15.33 -7.95 8.76
CA ILE A 141 -16.28 -8.14 7.65
C ILE A 141 -15.90 -9.45 6.92
N GLU A 142 -16.22 -10.58 7.56
CA GLU A 142 -15.96 -11.94 7.04
C GLU A 142 -16.92 -12.38 5.91
N LYS A 143 -18.04 -11.68 5.74
CA LYS A 143 -19.08 -12.00 4.77
C LYS A 143 -19.60 -10.71 4.15
N LEU A 144 -19.92 -10.79 2.86
CA LEU A 144 -20.60 -9.75 2.10
C LEU A 144 -22.05 -10.19 1.82
N ASP A 145 -22.94 -9.23 1.71
CA ASP A 145 -24.32 -9.46 1.30
C ASP A 145 -24.36 -9.95 -0.15
N GLN A 146 -25.30 -10.84 -0.48
CA GLN A 146 -25.36 -11.51 -1.79
C GLN A 146 -26.29 -10.80 -2.79
N ASN A 147 -26.41 -9.47 -2.68
CA ASN A 147 -27.21 -8.66 -3.60
C ASN A 147 -26.44 -8.40 -4.92
N GLU A 148 -27.14 -7.92 -5.96
CA GLU A 148 -26.54 -7.70 -7.29
C GLU A 148 -25.48 -6.58 -7.32
N GLU A 149 -25.59 -5.58 -6.44
CA GLU A 149 -24.58 -4.50 -6.34
C GLU A 149 -23.27 -5.00 -5.72
N GLN A 150 -23.35 -5.76 -4.62
CA GLN A 150 -22.21 -6.42 -3.99
C GLN A 150 -21.50 -7.38 -4.96
N LYS A 151 -22.26 -8.21 -5.71
CA LYS A 151 -21.69 -9.08 -6.76
C LYS A 151 -20.95 -8.27 -7.84
N LYS A 152 -21.54 -7.16 -8.30
CA LYS A 152 -20.91 -6.26 -9.27
C LYS A 152 -19.59 -5.68 -8.73
N TYR A 153 -19.54 -5.22 -7.48
CA TYR A 153 -18.30 -4.73 -6.87
C TYR A 153 -17.26 -5.84 -6.66
N ALA A 154 -17.67 -7.05 -6.28
CA ALA A 154 -16.78 -8.20 -6.17
C ALA A 154 -16.13 -8.54 -7.52
N SER A 155 -16.90 -8.58 -8.61
CA SER A 155 -16.38 -8.85 -9.95
C SER A 155 -15.47 -7.73 -10.46
N LEU A 156 -15.83 -6.46 -10.22
CA LEU A 156 -14.97 -5.31 -10.54
C LEU A 156 -13.64 -5.31 -9.75
N VAL A 157 -13.63 -5.82 -8.52
CA VAL A 157 -12.42 -6.00 -7.71
C VAL A 157 -11.61 -7.21 -8.17
N TRP A 158 -12.27 -8.29 -8.59
CA TRP A 158 -11.61 -9.45 -9.19
C TRP A 158 -10.88 -9.07 -10.48
N GLU A 159 -11.49 -8.26 -11.34
CA GLU A 159 -10.85 -7.68 -12.53
C GLU A 159 -9.56 -6.90 -12.18
N VAL A 160 -9.55 -6.14 -11.08
CA VAL A 160 -8.33 -5.45 -10.60
C VAL A 160 -7.24 -6.47 -10.20
N PHE A 161 -7.62 -7.60 -9.59
CA PHE A 161 -6.65 -8.65 -9.25
C PHE A 161 -6.11 -9.40 -10.47
N THR A 162 -6.95 -9.70 -11.46
CA THR A 162 -6.50 -10.27 -12.74
C THR A 162 -5.48 -9.36 -13.42
N ASN A 163 -5.83 -8.08 -13.60
CA ASN A 163 -4.92 -7.07 -14.16
C ASN A 163 -3.63 -6.92 -13.34
N TYR A 164 -3.70 -7.04 -12.00
CA TYR A 164 -2.52 -7.01 -11.14
C TYR A 164 -1.60 -8.23 -11.35
N ILE A 165 -2.16 -9.43 -11.42
CA ILE A 165 -1.38 -10.66 -11.62
C ILE A 165 -0.69 -10.60 -13.00
N GLU A 166 -1.45 -10.32 -14.06
CA GLU A 166 -0.92 -10.18 -15.43
C GLU A 166 0.19 -9.12 -15.51
N ARG A 167 -0.02 -7.93 -14.91
CA ARG A 167 0.99 -6.87 -14.87
C ARG A 167 2.26 -7.34 -14.16
N MET A 168 2.16 -8.03 -13.03
CA MET A 168 3.33 -8.47 -12.28
C MET A 168 4.06 -9.63 -12.96
N GLU A 169 3.34 -10.54 -13.62
CA GLU A 169 3.92 -11.60 -14.44
C GLU A 169 4.64 -11.04 -15.68
N SER A 170 4.09 -10.01 -16.34
CA SER A 170 4.77 -9.30 -17.44
C SER A 170 6.10 -8.65 -17.01
N LEU A 171 6.26 -8.37 -15.71
CA LEU A 171 7.49 -7.85 -15.09
C LEU A 171 8.39 -8.95 -14.52
N GLY A 172 8.13 -10.23 -14.84
CA GLY A 172 8.89 -11.39 -14.36
C GLY A 172 8.72 -11.71 -12.88
N LYS A 173 7.72 -11.12 -12.20
CA LYS A 173 7.49 -11.29 -10.76
C LYS A 173 6.33 -12.24 -10.51
N LYS A 174 6.64 -13.51 -10.21
CA LYS A 174 5.63 -14.52 -9.87
C LYS A 174 4.82 -14.12 -8.63
N ILE A 175 3.52 -13.91 -8.80
CA ILE A 175 2.58 -13.58 -7.73
C ILE A 175 1.88 -14.86 -7.27
N VAL A 176 2.11 -15.24 -6.02
CA VAL A 176 1.19 -16.17 -5.34
C VAL A 176 -0.03 -15.37 -4.86
N PHE A 177 -1.21 -15.76 -5.33
CA PHE A 177 -2.52 -15.28 -4.89
C PHE A 177 -3.45 -16.49 -4.80
N LEU A 178 -3.96 -16.79 -3.61
CA LEU A 178 -4.70 -18.05 -3.32
C LEU A 178 -6.20 -17.82 -3.08
N LEU A 179 -6.69 -16.60 -3.28
CA LEU A 179 -8.11 -16.26 -3.16
C LEU A 179 -8.80 -16.46 -4.51
N THR A 180 -9.99 -17.05 -4.51
CA THR A 180 -10.92 -17.03 -5.65
C THR A 180 -11.85 -15.81 -5.58
N GLU A 181 -12.55 -15.50 -6.67
CA GLU A 181 -13.55 -14.41 -6.73
C GLU A 181 -14.60 -14.53 -5.61
N GLN A 182 -15.07 -15.75 -5.35
CA GLN A 182 -16.09 -16.04 -4.32
C GLN A 182 -15.55 -15.93 -2.89
N GLN A 183 -14.22 -15.87 -2.72
CA GLN A 183 -13.53 -15.73 -1.43
C GLN A 183 -13.08 -14.30 -1.17
N LEU A 184 -13.34 -13.36 -2.08
CA LEU A 184 -13.07 -11.94 -1.90
C LEU A 184 -13.98 -11.36 -0.81
N THR A 185 -13.36 -10.98 0.31
CA THR A 185 -14.00 -10.25 1.41
C THR A 185 -12.99 -9.24 1.95
N PRO A 186 -13.44 -8.17 2.63
CA PRO A 186 -12.51 -7.29 3.35
C PRO A 186 -11.63 -8.07 4.33
N SER A 187 -12.20 -9.04 5.05
CA SER A 187 -11.45 -9.90 5.97
C SER A 187 -10.32 -10.69 5.31
N SER A 188 -10.59 -11.39 4.19
CA SER A 188 -9.58 -12.21 3.51
C SER A 188 -8.45 -11.37 2.92
N LEU A 189 -8.77 -10.20 2.35
CA LEU A 189 -7.77 -9.26 1.81
C LEU A 189 -6.90 -8.63 2.91
N ILE A 190 -7.48 -8.23 4.05
CA ILE A 190 -6.70 -7.66 5.16
C ILE A 190 -5.87 -8.72 5.90
N LEU A 191 -6.30 -9.98 5.97
CA LEU A 191 -5.47 -11.07 6.50
C LEU A 191 -4.20 -11.27 5.66
N GLU A 192 -4.34 -11.33 4.33
CA GLU A 192 -3.19 -11.38 3.43
C GLU A 192 -2.30 -10.13 3.60
N ALA A 193 -2.89 -8.94 3.61
CA ALA A 193 -2.15 -7.68 3.76
C ALA A 193 -1.37 -7.61 5.08
N LEU A 194 -1.95 -8.06 6.19
CA LEU A 194 -1.28 -8.06 7.51
C LEU A 194 -0.07 -8.99 7.55
N VAL A 195 -0.10 -10.15 6.89
CA VAL A 195 1.09 -11.01 6.77
C VAL A 195 2.24 -10.26 6.10
N PHE A 196 1.96 -9.51 5.02
CA PHE A 196 2.97 -8.73 4.30
C PHE A 196 3.44 -7.48 5.06
N ILE A 197 2.55 -6.78 5.76
CA ILE A 197 2.86 -5.59 6.57
C ILE A 197 3.75 -5.99 7.76
N LEU A 198 3.35 -7.02 8.52
CA LEU A 198 4.04 -7.43 9.75
C LEU A 198 5.39 -8.08 9.46
N ALA A 199 5.49 -8.93 8.43
CA ALA A 199 6.75 -9.56 8.05
C ALA A 199 7.83 -8.57 7.56
N ARG A 200 7.45 -7.32 7.28
CA ARG A 200 8.34 -6.24 6.81
C ARG A 200 8.33 -5.02 7.73
N SER A 201 7.59 -5.03 8.84
CA SER A 201 7.54 -3.92 9.79
C SER A 201 8.80 -3.91 10.65
N THR A 202 9.49 -2.78 10.69
CA THR A 202 10.57 -2.49 11.65
C THR A 202 10.08 -1.76 12.89
N ASP A 203 8.81 -1.30 12.90
CA ASP A 203 8.21 -0.66 14.05
C ASP A 203 7.60 -1.69 15.01
N GLU A 204 8.21 -1.84 16.18
CA GLU A 204 7.74 -2.72 17.25
C GLU A 204 6.42 -2.21 17.88
N ASN A 205 6.10 -0.91 17.78
CA ASN A 205 4.84 -0.37 18.30
C ASN A 205 3.63 -0.99 17.59
N VAL A 206 3.77 -1.33 16.30
CA VAL A 206 2.75 -2.05 15.52
C VAL A 206 2.36 -3.37 16.23
N LYS A 207 3.33 -4.13 16.75
CA LYS A 207 3.05 -5.39 17.47
C LYS A 207 2.29 -5.14 18.78
N THR A 208 2.58 -4.04 19.48
CA THR A 208 1.83 -3.65 20.68
C THR A 208 0.41 -3.18 20.34
N GLU A 209 0.23 -2.41 19.27
CA GLU A 209 -1.09 -1.94 18.84
C GLU A 209 -1.97 -3.06 18.26
N MET A 210 -1.40 -4.08 17.61
CA MET A 210 -2.10 -5.31 17.23
C MET A 210 -2.79 -5.99 18.43
N LEU A 211 -2.19 -5.92 19.63
CA LEU A 211 -2.80 -6.40 20.86
C LEU A 211 -3.81 -5.40 21.45
N ASN A 212 -3.45 -4.11 21.50
CA ASN A 212 -4.28 -3.07 22.11
C ASN A 212 -5.61 -2.86 21.35
N LEU A 213 -5.60 -2.99 20.01
CA LEU A 213 -6.76 -2.81 19.13
C LEU A 213 -7.61 -4.09 18.94
N GLY A 214 -7.33 -5.14 19.71
CA GLY A 214 -8.11 -6.37 19.68
C GLY A 214 -7.82 -7.30 18.50
N ILE A 215 -6.78 -7.05 17.70
CA ILE A 215 -6.52 -7.81 16.48
C ILE A 215 -6.02 -9.22 16.84
N LEU A 216 -5.08 -9.37 17.78
CA LEU A 216 -4.60 -10.70 18.20
C LEU A 216 -5.72 -11.56 18.80
N GLN A 217 -6.60 -10.97 19.59
CA GLN A 217 -7.81 -11.58 20.16
C GLN A 217 -8.70 -12.12 19.04
N TYR A 218 -8.90 -11.32 17.99
CA TYR A 218 -9.69 -11.71 16.81
C TYR A 218 -9.02 -12.86 16.03
N ILE A 219 -7.71 -12.79 15.77
CA ILE A 219 -6.96 -13.84 15.07
C ILE A 219 -7.01 -15.16 15.86
N VAL A 220 -6.85 -15.15 17.18
CA VAL A 220 -6.97 -16.37 18.01
C VAL A 220 -8.39 -16.95 17.95
N GLY A 221 -9.44 -16.12 18.04
CA GLY A 221 -10.82 -16.58 17.87
C GLY A 221 -11.10 -17.12 16.46
N LYS A 222 -10.39 -16.62 15.44
CA LYS A 222 -10.47 -17.12 14.06
C LYS A 222 -9.76 -18.47 13.91
N VAL A 223 -8.61 -18.67 14.56
CA VAL A 223 -7.94 -19.99 14.66
C VAL A 223 -8.87 -21.00 15.32
N GLU A 224 -9.46 -20.69 16.47
CA GLU A 224 -10.46 -21.53 17.15
C GLU A 224 -11.61 -21.93 16.22
N LYS A 225 -12.24 -20.94 15.56
CA LYS A 225 -13.33 -21.17 14.61
C LYS A 225 -12.93 -22.09 13.45
N ILE A 226 -11.72 -21.93 12.89
CA ILE A 226 -11.24 -22.75 11.77
C ILE A 226 -10.89 -24.17 12.21
N VAL A 227 -10.16 -24.33 13.32
CA VAL A 227 -9.79 -25.65 13.85
C VAL A 227 -11.03 -26.45 14.26
N LEU A 228 -11.98 -25.83 14.98
CA LEU A 228 -13.25 -26.49 15.30
C LEU A 228 -14.04 -26.88 14.05
N ARG A 229 -13.98 -26.08 12.97
CA ARG A 229 -14.62 -26.43 11.70
C ARG A 229 -13.96 -27.63 11.03
N LEU A 230 -12.62 -27.64 10.94
CA LEU A 230 -11.83 -28.73 10.38
C LEU A 230 -12.05 -30.07 11.11
N LEU A 231 -12.31 -30.03 12.42
CA LEU A 231 -12.52 -31.23 13.24
C LEU A 231 -13.94 -31.81 13.19
N HIS A 232 -14.97 -30.99 12.98
CA HIS A 232 -16.37 -31.40 13.14
C HIS A 232 -17.22 -31.30 11.87
N ASP A 233 -16.92 -30.38 10.95
CA ASP A 233 -17.64 -30.27 9.68
C ASP A 233 -17.12 -31.31 8.66
N LYS A 234 -18.03 -31.93 7.91
CA LYS A 234 -17.68 -32.71 6.72
C LYS A 234 -17.39 -31.75 5.55
N LEU A 235 -16.19 -31.20 5.53
CA LEU A 235 -15.73 -30.31 4.45
C LEU A 235 -15.31 -31.10 3.21
N SER A 236 -15.45 -30.48 2.04
CA SER A 236 -14.81 -30.98 0.82
C SER A 236 -13.30 -30.75 0.87
N GLU A 237 -12.53 -31.41 0.00
CA GLU A 237 -11.09 -31.15 -0.16
C GLU A 237 -10.78 -29.66 -0.45
N PRO A 238 -11.41 -28.97 -1.42
CA PRO A 238 -11.15 -27.55 -1.65
C PRO A 238 -11.57 -26.65 -0.48
N ASP A 239 -12.67 -26.95 0.22
CA ASP A 239 -13.05 -26.20 1.44
C ASP A 239 -12.01 -26.35 2.55
N THR A 240 -11.46 -27.56 2.69
CA THR A 240 -10.41 -27.91 3.65
C THR A 240 -9.12 -27.16 3.34
N ILE A 241 -8.69 -27.16 2.07
CA ILE A 241 -7.53 -26.39 1.61
C ILE A 241 -7.74 -24.89 1.89
N GLN A 242 -8.94 -24.34 1.59
CA GLN A 242 -9.25 -22.95 1.90
C GLN A 242 -9.15 -22.66 3.41
N GLN A 243 -9.67 -23.53 4.28
CA GLN A 243 -9.54 -23.36 5.74
C GLN A 243 -8.06 -23.35 6.16
N LEU A 244 -7.25 -24.27 5.62
CA LEU A 244 -5.81 -24.37 5.92
C LEU A 244 -5.02 -23.14 5.46
N VAL A 245 -5.33 -22.57 4.29
CA VAL A 245 -4.70 -21.32 3.81
C VAL A 245 -5.01 -20.15 4.76
N VAL A 246 -6.26 -19.99 5.20
CA VAL A 246 -6.63 -18.92 6.15
C VAL A 246 -5.98 -19.17 7.52
N LEU A 247 -5.85 -20.42 7.94
CA LEU A 247 -5.18 -20.82 9.18
C LEU A 247 -3.67 -20.50 9.14
N GLU A 248 -2.98 -20.77 8.02
CA GLU A 248 -1.57 -20.40 7.80
C GLU A 248 -1.37 -18.88 7.93
N ARG A 249 -2.25 -18.07 7.32
CA ARG A 249 -2.19 -16.60 7.45
C ARG A 249 -2.37 -16.16 8.91
N CYS A 250 -3.30 -16.78 9.64
CA CYS A 250 -3.49 -16.50 11.07
C CYS A 250 -2.21 -16.80 11.87
N PHE A 251 -1.58 -17.97 11.67
CA PHE A 251 -0.35 -18.31 12.37
C PHE A 251 0.82 -17.38 12.02
N ARG A 252 0.99 -16.99 10.77
CA ARG A 252 2.06 -16.04 10.36
C ARG A 252 1.90 -14.64 10.96
N ILE A 253 0.65 -14.19 11.15
CA ILE A 253 0.35 -12.94 11.88
C ILE A 253 0.74 -13.10 13.37
N LEU A 254 0.38 -14.21 14.01
CA LEU A 254 0.69 -14.48 15.42
C LEU A 254 2.20 -14.64 15.66
N GLU A 255 2.91 -15.35 14.78
CA GLU A 255 4.37 -15.49 14.77
C GLU A 255 5.04 -14.10 14.68
N SER A 256 4.69 -13.32 13.66
CA SER A 256 5.26 -11.98 13.45
C SER A 256 5.01 -11.05 14.64
N CYS A 257 3.84 -11.15 15.28
CA CYS A 257 3.49 -10.36 16.46
C CYS A 257 4.11 -10.87 17.77
N THR A 258 4.66 -12.08 17.82
CA THR A 258 5.31 -12.65 19.01
C THR A 258 6.83 -12.68 18.93
N LEU A 259 7.41 -12.60 17.72
CA LEU A 259 8.85 -12.54 17.51
C LEU A 259 9.47 -11.39 18.31
N PHE A 260 10.32 -11.74 19.27
CA PHE A 260 10.97 -10.87 20.27
C PHE A 260 10.03 -10.03 21.17
N HIS A 261 8.71 -10.26 21.15
CA HIS A 261 7.73 -9.39 21.80
C HIS A 261 7.04 -10.05 23.03
N LYS A 262 7.72 -10.00 24.18
CA LYS A 262 7.34 -10.69 25.44
C LYS A 262 5.88 -10.45 25.88
N LYS A 263 5.36 -9.22 25.75
CA LYS A 263 3.95 -8.88 26.10
C LYS A 263 2.95 -9.71 25.29
N ASN A 264 3.22 -9.93 24.00
CA ASN A 264 2.32 -10.68 23.12
C ASN A 264 2.47 -12.18 23.33
N GLN A 265 3.69 -12.67 23.62
CA GLN A 265 3.93 -14.06 24.01
C GLN A 265 3.13 -14.42 25.28
N ALA A 266 3.25 -13.62 26.34
CA ALA A 266 2.51 -13.81 27.59
C ALA A 266 0.98 -13.71 27.39
N PHE A 267 0.52 -12.79 26.54
CA PHE A 267 -0.88 -12.70 26.15
C PHE A 267 -1.37 -13.99 25.46
N LEU A 268 -0.70 -14.48 24.41
CA LEU A 268 -1.16 -15.66 23.67
C LEU A 268 -1.13 -16.95 24.51
N ILE A 269 -0.17 -17.07 25.44
CA ILE A 269 -0.12 -18.20 26.39
C ILE A 269 -1.30 -18.17 27.37
N SER A 270 -1.71 -16.99 27.84
CA SER A 270 -2.74 -16.85 28.87
C SER A 270 -4.17 -16.68 28.32
N HIS A 271 -4.33 -16.20 27.09
CA HIS A 271 -5.62 -15.78 26.55
C HIS A 271 -6.65 -16.93 26.53
N ARG A 272 -7.81 -16.68 27.15
CA ARG A 272 -8.95 -17.60 27.24
C ARG A 272 -8.56 -19.01 27.75
N GLY A 273 -7.64 -19.08 28.72
CA GLY A 273 -7.20 -20.36 29.29
C GLY A 273 -6.29 -21.15 28.35
N SER A 274 -5.33 -20.46 27.74
CA SER A 274 -4.38 -21.05 26.77
C SER A 274 -5.05 -21.56 25.48
N LEU A 275 -6.14 -20.90 25.05
CA LEU A 275 -6.97 -21.33 23.91
C LEU A 275 -6.14 -21.61 22.65
N LEU A 276 -5.20 -20.73 22.30
CA LEU A 276 -4.35 -20.93 21.11
C LEU A 276 -3.55 -22.24 21.20
N ILE A 277 -2.94 -22.52 22.36
CA ILE A 277 -2.15 -23.74 22.59
C ILE A 277 -3.06 -24.98 22.50
N GLN A 278 -4.27 -24.90 23.07
CA GLN A 278 -5.26 -25.99 22.98
C GLN A 278 -5.73 -26.24 21.55
N MET A 279 -5.87 -25.20 20.72
CA MET A 279 -6.25 -25.36 19.31
C MET A 279 -5.10 -25.90 18.45
N CYS A 280 -3.84 -25.51 18.72
CA CYS A 280 -2.67 -26.06 18.02
C CYS A 280 -2.37 -27.54 18.38
N GLY A 281 -2.93 -28.06 19.46
CA GLY A 281 -2.79 -29.44 19.90
C GLY A 281 -3.89 -30.39 19.44
N LYS A 282 -4.80 -29.94 18.57
CA LYS A 282 -5.90 -30.73 17.99
C LYS A 282 -5.74 -30.86 16.48
#